data_AF-A0A917FUH5-F1
#
_entry.id   AF-A0A917FUH5-F1
#
_cell.length_a   1.000
_cell.length_b   1.000
_cell.length_c   1.000
_cell.angle_alpha   90.00
_cell.angle_beta   90.00
_cell.angle_gamma   90.00
#
_symmetry.space_group_name_H-M   'P 1'
#
loop_
_entity.id
_entity.type
_entity.pdbx_description
1 polymer ?
#
loop_
_entity_poly.entity_id
_entity_poly.type
_entity_poly.pdbx_seq_one_letter_code
_entity_poly.pdbx_strand_id
1 'polypeptide(L)'
;MKTNRKVVIAFLAFFVIASSFKVSSNAYESINPNINESDNQVDVLEKRLKNLEPIEPTQMNELPSQLEEEKLYPSQTVSILEVIHNGTQIPCKVIKELPEYKRPVYDKTWHSTYWGGRWSYIPTRMYYALHRLFTTYDIGLSGQLQFQGNVGIDFPIFQSETALDLYMVVFQTTVSKVYTKGNQIIVVGKPKRTGVEVITITTGDIQPSNKEEMLLVQLATDSGYEIDYSLISYVPPDFWLKQKQKQKQKHKHQ
;
A
#
# COMPACT_ATOMS: atom_id res chain seq x y z
N MET A 1 -53.93 -67.33 -32.00
CA MET A 1 -53.73 -65.92 -31.59
C MET A 1 -52.69 -65.27 -32.49
N LYS A 2 -53.12 -64.44 -33.46
CA LYS A 2 -52.19 -63.64 -34.29
C LYS A 2 -51.91 -62.33 -33.56
N THR A 3 -50.83 -62.30 -32.78
CA THR A 3 -50.40 -61.10 -32.06
C THR A 3 -49.94 -60.06 -33.07
N ASN A 4 -50.57 -58.88 -33.04
CA ASN A 4 -50.40 -57.80 -34.00
C ASN A 4 -48.97 -57.23 -33.95
N ARG A 5 -48.13 -57.66 -34.90
CA ARG A 5 -46.73 -57.21 -35.09
C ARG A 5 -46.58 -55.67 -35.16
N LYS A 6 -47.64 -54.95 -35.55
CA LYS A 6 -47.69 -53.49 -35.60
C LYS A 6 -47.74 -52.81 -34.22
N VAL A 7 -48.31 -53.46 -33.21
CA VAL A 7 -48.42 -52.89 -31.85
C VAL A 7 -47.09 -52.96 -31.11
N VAL A 8 -46.31 -54.04 -31.33
CA VAL A 8 -44.99 -54.23 -30.73
C VAL A 8 -43.97 -53.22 -31.27
N ILE A 9 -44.02 -52.92 -32.58
CA ILE A 9 -43.13 -51.93 -33.22
C ILE A 9 -43.47 -50.51 -32.74
N ALA A 10 -44.75 -50.18 -32.57
CA ALA A 10 -45.16 -48.89 -32.03
C ALA A 10 -44.71 -48.70 -30.56
N PHE A 11 -44.78 -49.75 -29.74
CA PHE A 11 -44.30 -49.71 -28.35
C PHE A 11 -42.77 -49.55 -28.26
N LEU A 12 -42.01 -50.22 -29.12
CA LEU A 12 -40.55 -50.07 -29.19
C LEU A 12 -40.12 -48.67 -29.67
N ALA A 13 -40.82 -48.10 -30.66
CA ALA A 13 -40.55 -46.73 -31.11
C ALA A 13 -40.85 -45.69 -30.01
N PHE A 14 -41.94 -45.89 -29.24
CA PHE A 14 -42.27 -44.99 -28.12
C PHE A 14 -41.25 -45.09 -26.99
N PHE A 15 -40.70 -46.28 -26.72
CA PHE A 15 -39.67 -46.47 -25.70
C PHE A 15 -38.34 -45.83 -26.08
N VAL A 16 -37.92 -45.93 -27.36
CA VAL A 16 -36.69 -45.32 -27.88
C VAL A 16 -36.78 -43.78 -27.91
N ILE A 17 -37.95 -43.23 -28.23
CA ILE A 17 -38.18 -41.77 -28.18
C ILE A 17 -38.21 -41.29 -26.73
N ALA A 18 -38.90 -42.00 -25.82
CA ALA A 18 -38.97 -41.62 -24.41
C ALA A 18 -37.61 -41.72 -23.69
N SER A 19 -36.77 -42.70 -24.04
CA SER A 19 -35.40 -42.78 -23.51
C SER A 19 -34.49 -41.67 -24.06
N SER A 20 -34.70 -41.24 -25.31
CA SER A 20 -33.91 -40.15 -25.92
C SER A 20 -34.24 -38.78 -25.30
N PHE A 21 -35.50 -38.53 -24.92
CA PHE A 21 -35.89 -37.31 -24.20
C PHE A 21 -35.36 -37.25 -22.76
N LYS A 22 -35.32 -38.39 -22.03
CA LYS A 22 -34.74 -38.43 -20.67
C LYS A 22 -33.22 -38.28 -20.63
N VAL A 23 -32.51 -38.78 -21.64
CA VAL A 23 -31.05 -38.59 -21.74
C VAL A 23 -30.71 -37.14 -22.11
N SER A 24 -31.53 -36.51 -22.96
CA SER A 24 -31.38 -35.08 -23.29
C SER A 24 -31.67 -34.17 -22.09
N SER A 25 -32.76 -34.38 -21.34
CA SER A 25 -33.08 -33.51 -20.18
C SER A 25 -32.01 -33.56 -19.08
N ASN A 26 -31.46 -34.74 -18.78
CA ASN A 26 -30.41 -34.90 -17.77
C ASN A 26 -29.06 -34.33 -18.24
N ALA A 27 -28.76 -34.37 -19.55
CA ALA A 27 -27.58 -33.70 -20.10
C ALA A 27 -27.70 -32.17 -19.99
N TYR A 28 -28.86 -31.60 -20.32
CA TYR A 28 -29.11 -30.15 -20.21
C TYR A 28 -29.10 -29.65 -18.76
N GLU A 29 -29.64 -30.41 -17.79
CA GLU A 29 -29.56 -30.05 -16.37
C GLU A 29 -28.17 -30.22 -15.77
N SER A 30 -27.31 -31.09 -16.32
CA SER A 30 -25.91 -31.22 -15.88
C SER A 30 -24.96 -30.16 -16.46
N ILE A 31 -25.33 -29.55 -17.59
CA ILE A 31 -24.55 -28.50 -18.26
C ILE A 31 -24.87 -27.11 -17.70
N ASN A 32 -26.13 -26.85 -17.32
CA ASN A 32 -26.58 -25.56 -16.79
C ASN A 32 -25.95 -25.08 -15.45
N PRO A 33 -25.69 -25.91 -14.42
CA PRO A 33 -24.98 -25.44 -13.23
C PRO A 33 -23.51 -25.10 -13.53
N ASN A 34 -22.92 -25.79 -14.51
CA ASN A 34 -21.51 -25.65 -14.89
C ASN A 34 -21.24 -24.37 -15.71
N ILE A 35 -22.20 -23.92 -16.52
CA ILE A 35 -22.10 -22.64 -17.26
C ILE A 35 -22.17 -21.45 -16.29
N ASN A 36 -23.13 -21.46 -15.37
CA ASN A 36 -23.25 -20.38 -14.37
C ASN A 36 -22.06 -20.32 -13.41
N GLU A 37 -21.47 -21.47 -13.07
CA GLU A 37 -20.25 -21.53 -12.26
C GLU A 37 -19.02 -21.03 -13.04
N SER A 38 -18.92 -21.37 -14.32
CA SER A 38 -17.87 -20.89 -15.22
C SER A 38 -17.95 -19.38 -15.45
N ASP A 39 -19.13 -18.83 -15.71
CA ASP A 39 -19.32 -17.40 -15.95
C ASP A 39 -19.00 -16.58 -14.69
N ASN A 40 -19.39 -17.07 -13.51
CA ASN A 40 -19.01 -16.46 -12.24
C ASN A 40 -17.49 -16.51 -11.99
N GLN A 41 -16.81 -17.58 -12.39
CA GLN A 41 -15.35 -17.67 -12.28
C GLN A 41 -14.64 -16.68 -13.22
N VAL A 42 -15.13 -16.52 -14.45
CA VAL A 42 -14.59 -15.53 -15.40
C VAL A 42 -14.73 -14.12 -14.83
N ASP A 43 -15.90 -13.75 -14.33
CA ASP A 43 -16.14 -12.44 -13.71
C ASP A 43 -15.21 -12.16 -12.52
N VAL A 44 -14.98 -13.17 -11.67
CA VAL A 44 -14.06 -13.06 -10.52
C VAL A 44 -12.62 -12.87 -10.99
N LEU A 45 -12.19 -13.61 -12.01
CA LEU A 45 -10.84 -13.50 -12.56
C LEU A 45 -10.61 -12.16 -13.25
N GLU A 46 -11.58 -11.67 -14.03
CA GLU A 46 -11.50 -10.35 -14.67
C GLU A 46 -11.41 -9.23 -13.64
N LYS A 47 -12.24 -9.26 -12.59
CA LYS A 47 -12.18 -8.28 -11.50
C LYS A 47 -10.83 -8.34 -10.80
N ARG A 48 -10.30 -9.54 -10.57
CA ARG A 48 -8.99 -9.74 -9.96
C ARG A 48 -7.86 -9.19 -10.83
N LEU A 49 -7.91 -9.41 -12.13
CA LEU A 49 -6.93 -8.89 -13.08
C LEU A 49 -6.94 -7.36 -13.12
N LYS A 50 -8.12 -6.75 -13.18
CA LYS A 50 -8.31 -5.28 -13.11
C LYS A 50 -7.74 -4.65 -11.84
N ASN A 51 -7.61 -5.42 -10.75
CA ASN A 51 -7.01 -4.97 -9.49
C ASN A 51 -5.48 -5.20 -9.41
N LEU A 52 -4.91 -5.98 -10.34
CA LEU A 52 -3.48 -6.31 -10.35
C LEU A 52 -2.67 -5.34 -11.19
N GLU A 53 -3.20 -4.90 -12.33
CA GLU A 53 -2.48 -4.10 -13.31
C GLU A 53 -3.37 -3.03 -13.95
N PRO A 54 -2.79 -1.99 -14.59
CA PRO A 54 -3.56 -1.04 -15.39
C PRO A 54 -4.42 -1.75 -16.44
N ILE A 55 -5.59 -1.19 -16.76
CA ILE A 55 -6.55 -1.78 -17.71
C ILE A 55 -5.91 -2.00 -19.08
N GLU A 56 -5.07 -1.06 -19.51
CA GLU A 56 -4.35 -1.13 -20.78
C GLU A 56 -2.84 -1.14 -20.53
N PRO A 57 -2.05 -1.83 -21.37
CA PRO A 57 -0.60 -1.78 -21.31
C PRO A 57 -0.10 -0.34 -21.48
N THR A 58 0.37 0.26 -20.39
CA THR A 58 0.79 1.66 -20.35
C THR A 58 2.12 1.82 -19.62
N GLN A 59 2.92 2.79 -20.06
CA GLN A 59 4.10 3.20 -19.33
C GLN A 59 3.69 4.18 -18.22
N MET A 60 4.03 3.84 -16.98
CA MET A 60 3.84 4.72 -15.82
C MET A 60 5.20 5.19 -15.33
N ASN A 61 5.44 6.49 -15.38
CA ASN A 61 6.64 7.08 -14.78
C ASN A 61 6.43 7.38 -13.28
N GLU A 62 5.19 7.65 -12.89
CA GLU A 62 4.79 8.01 -11.52
C GLU A 62 3.45 7.36 -11.17
N LEU A 63 3.20 7.15 -9.88
CA LEU A 63 1.88 6.73 -9.40
C LEU A 63 0.91 7.93 -9.36
N PRO A 64 -0.39 7.73 -9.60
CA PRO A 64 -1.38 8.80 -9.52
C PRO A 64 -1.38 9.57 -8.18
N SER A 65 -1.07 8.89 -7.07
CA SER A 65 -0.96 9.55 -5.76
C SER A 65 0.20 10.54 -5.69
N GLN A 66 1.31 10.27 -6.39
CA GLN A 66 2.49 11.14 -6.39
C GLN A 66 2.24 12.43 -7.18
N LEU A 67 1.44 12.38 -8.24
CA LEU A 67 1.12 13.58 -9.04
C LEU A 67 0.46 14.69 -8.20
N GLU A 68 -0.33 14.33 -7.20
CA GLU A 68 -0.93 15.31 -6.28
C GLU A 68 0.08 15.84 -5.26
N GLU A 69 1.01 14.99 -4.81
CA GLU A 69 2.08 15.34 -3.88
C GLU A 69 3.09 16.31 -4.52
N GLU A 70 3.47 16.06 -5.78
CA GLU A 70 4.40 16.87 -6.57
C GLU A 70 3.87 18.28 -6.87
N LYS A 71 2.54 18.48 -6.94
CA LYS A 71 1.96 19.83 -7.09
C LYS A 71 2.25 20.74 -5.89
N LEU A 72 2.48 20.15 -4.72
CA LEU A 72 2.76 20.84 -3.47
C LEU A 72 4.25 20.70 -3.08
N TYR A 73 5.11 20.35 -4.03
CA TYR A 73 6.55 20.26 -3.82
C TYR A 73 7.11 21.58 -3.27
N PRO A 74 8.09 21.55 -2.35
CA PRO A 74 8.66 22.77 -1.79
C PRO A 74 9.18 23.75 -2.83
N SER A 75 8.69 25.00 -2.79
CA SER A 75 9.08 26.05 -3.74
C SER A 75 10.51 26.54 -3.50
N GLN A 76 10.98 26.43 -2.27
CA GLN A 76 12.33 26.80 -1.85
C GLN A 76 13.06 25.56 -1.33
N THR A 77 14.03 25.09 -2.11
CA THR A 77 14.98 24.06 -1.69
C THR A 77 16.41 24.56 -1.84
N VAL A 78 17.27 24.09 -0.95
CA VAL A 78 18.71 24.28 -0.98
C VAL A 78 19.41 22.94 -1.11
N SER A 79 20.72 22.97 -1.38
CA SER A 79 21.49 21.73 -1.49
C SER A 79 21.50 20.93 -0.18
N ILE A 80 21.61 19.61 -0.27
CA ILE A 80 21.69 18.71 0.89
C ILE A 80 22.83 19.12 1.84
N LEU A 81 24.01 19.44 1.29
CA LEU A 81 25.15 19.92 2.08
C LEU A 81 24.86 21.22 2.82
N GLU A 82 24.09 22.12 2.21
CA GLU A 82 23.69 23.35 2.88
C GLU A 82 22.76 23.08 4.06
N VAL A 83 21.83 22.13 3.94
CA VAL A 83 21.00 21.71 5.08
C VAL A 83 21.84 21.03 6.17
N ILE A 84 22.81 20.19 5.80
CA ILE A 84 23.70 19.52 6.77
C ILE A 84 24.58 20.53 7.52
N HIS A 85 25.12 21.54 6.85
CA HIS A 85 26.04 22.52 7.45
C HIS A 85 25.33 23.66 8.18
N ASN A 86 24.21 24.15 7.61
CA ASN A 86 23.55 25.38 8.06
C ASN A 86 22.11 25.14 8.60
N GLY A 87 21.61 23.91 8.52
CA GLY A 87 20.31 23.53 9.08
C GLY A 87 20.39 23.20 10.57
N THR A 88 19.24 22.94 11.15
CA THR A 88 19.11 22.54 12.55
C THR A 88 19.19 21.02 12.66
N GLN A 89 20.15 20.51 13.43
CA GLN A 89 20.15 19.09 13.78
C GLN A 89 19.03 18.82 14.78
N ILE A 90 18.13 17.89 14.45
CA ILE A 90 17.02 17.52 15.32
C ILE A 90 17.26 16.15 15.97
N PRO A 91 16.81 15.94 17.22
CA PRO A 91 16.89 14.63 17.86
C PRO A 91 16.08 13.60 17.06
N CYS A 92 16.65 12.41 16.88
CA CYS A 92 15.93 11.27 16.34
C CYS A 92 16.09 10.07 17.29
N LYS A 93 15.07 9.23 17.35
CA LYS A 93 15.06 8.00 18.16
C LYS A 93 14.89 6.80 17.25
N VAL A 94 15.76 5.81 17.39
CA VAL A 94 15.59 4.51 16.76
C VAL A 94 14.54 3.73 17.55
N ILE A 95 13.45 3.33 16.89
CA ILE A 95 12.37 2.54 17.51
C ILE A 95 12.41 1.07 17.09
N LYS A 96 13.07 0.77 15.96
CA LYS A 96 13.31 -0.58 15.49
C LYS A 96 14.58 -0.61 14.66
N GLU A 97 15.44 -1.58 14.94
CA GLU A 97 16.65 -1.84 14.16
C GLU A 97 16.74 -3.34 13.90
N LEU A 98 16.84 -3.72 12.63
CA LEU A 98 17.05 -5.11 12.23
C LEU A 98 18.19 -5.13 11.20
N PRO A 99 19.46 -5.28 11.62
CA PRO A 99 20.63 -5.10 10.74
C PRO A 99 20.72 -6.17 9.64
N GLU A 100 20.22 -7.38 9.92
CA GLU A 100 20.23 -8.51 8.98
C GLU A 100 18.94 -8.64 8.17
N TYR A 101 18.01 -7.70 8.32
CA TYR A 101 16.75 -7.75 7.59
C TYR A 101 16.98 -7.73 6.09
N LYS A 102 16.33 -8.67 5.40
CA LYS A 102 16.24 -8.72 3.95
C LYS A 102 14.81 -8.46 3.57
N ARG A 103 14.60 -7.40 2.80
CA ARG A 103 13.27 -7.08 2.27
C ARG A 103 12.81 -8.24 1.39
N PRO A 104 11.62 -8.82 1.65
CA PRO A 104 11.15 -9.93 0.84
C PRO A 104 10.90 -9.44 -0.58
N VAL A 105 11.27 -10.27 -1.56
CA VAL A 105 10.88 -10.06 -2.97
C VAL A 105 9.36 -10.19 -3.11
N TYR A 106 8.75 -11.01 -2.26
CA TYR A 106 7.32 -11.25 -2.23
C TYR A 106 6.86 -11.56 -0.81
N ASP A 107 5.85 -10.83 -0.32
CA ASP A 107 5.13 -11.16 0.90
C ASP A 107 3.79 -11.80 0.56
N LYS A 108 3.39 -12.84 1.31
CA LYS A 108 2.10 -13.53 1.09
C LYS A 108 0.91 -12.58 1.14
N THR A 109 1.02 -11.48 1.87
CA THR A 109 -0.02 -10.47 1.99
C THR A 109 -0.23 -9.64 0.73
N TRP A 110 0.71 -9.69 -0.22
CA TRP A 110 0.60 -9.08 -1.54
C TRP A 110 -0.06 -9.99 -2.59
N HIS A 111 -0.45 -11.20 -2.21
CA HIS A 111 -1.22 -12.06 -3.09
C HIS A 111 -2.63 -11.51 -3.31
N SER A 112 -3.14 -11.57 -4.54
CA SER A 112 -4.44 -10.98 -4.89
C SER A 112 -5.65 -11.66 -4.26
N THR A 113 -5.49 -12.82 -3.63
CA THR A 113 -6.55 -13.42 -2.79
C THR A 113 -6.49 -12.99 -1.34
N TYR A 114 -5.39 -12.37 -0.90
CA TYR A 114 -5.22 -11.93 0.47
C TYR A 114 -5.79 -10.50 0.61
N TRP A 115 -6.69 -10.29 1.58
CA TRP A 115 -7.47 -9.04 1.75
C TRP A 115 -8.09 -8.50 0.44
N GLY A 116 -8.57 -9.39 -0.43
CA GLY A 116 -9.16 -8.99 -1.71
C GLY A 116 -8.20 -8.27 -2.66
N GLY A 117 -6.89 -8.47 -2.51
CA GLY A 117 -5.87 -7.86 -3.37
C GLY A 117 -5.55 -6.40 -3.04
N ARG A 118 -5.87 -5.94 -1.82
CA ARG A 118 -5.62 -4.55 -1.39
C ARG A 118 -4.18 -4.07 -1.62
N TRP A 119 -3.19 -4.96 -1.56
CA TRP A 119 -1.77 -4.65 -1.75
C TRP A 119 -1.14 -5.38 -2.93
N SER A 120 -1.95 -5.93 -3.84
CA SER A 120 -1.45 -6.72 -4.97
C SER A 120 -1.19 -5.91 -6.24
N TYR A 121 -1.56 -4.63 -6.26
CA TYR A 121 -1.40 -3.79 -7.45
C TYR A 121 0.08 -3.63 -7.82
N ILE A 122 0.45 -4.14 -8.99
CA ILE A 122 1.83 -4.33 -9.45
C ILE A 122 2.59 -3.01 -9.52
N PRO A 123 2.06 -1.92 -10.14
CA PRO A 123 2.78 -0.64 -10.18
C PRO A 123 3.15 -0.12 -8.79
N THR A 124 2.26 -0.25 -7.80
CA THR A 124 2.60 0.12 -6.42
C THR A 124 3.69 -0.79 -5.85
N ARG A 125 3.68 -2.11 -6.12
CA ARG A 125 4.76 -3.00 -5.65
C ARG A 125 6.11 -2.61 -6.24
N MET A 126 6.14 -2.28 -7.54
CA MET A 126 7.36 -1.83 -8.23
C MET A 126 7.86 -0.52 -7.65
N TYR A 127 6.97 0.48 -7.50
CA TYR A 127 7.29 1.75 -6.87
C TYR A 127 7.93 1.56 -5.49
N TYR A 128 7.26 0.83 -4.58
CA TYR A 128 7.81 0.60 -3.24
C TYR A 128 9.13 -0.18 -3.28
N ALA A 129 9.38 -1.03 -4.27
CA ALA A 129 10.65 -1.77 -4.39
C ALA A 129 11.84 -0.88 -4.81
N LEU A 130 11.58 0.23 -5.51
CA LEU A 130 12.60 1.20 -5.92
C LEU A 130 13.05 2.12 -4.78
N HIS A 131 12.19 2.34 -3.79
CA HIS A 131 12.45 3.23 -2.67
C HIS A 131 13.03 2.51 -1.45
N ARG A 132 13.88 3.24 -0.73
CA ARG A 132 14.54 2.90 0.54
C ARG A 132 14.09 3.76 1.71
N LEU A 133 13.50 4.93 1.45
CA LEU A 133 12.98 5.84 2.47
C LEU A 133 11.46 5.90 2.36
N PHE A 134 10.77 5.74 3.48
CA PHE A 134 9.33 5.89 3.57
C PHE A 134 8.96 6.68 4.82
N THR A 135 8.01 7.60 4.69
CA THR A 135 7.61 8.48 5.79
C THR A 135 6.13 8.34 6.10
N THR A 136 5.79 8.44 7.39
CA THR A 136 4.39 8.42 7.83
C THR A 136 4.24 9.06 9.20
N TYR A 137 3.12 9.75 9.45
CA TYR A 137 2.75 10.16 10.80
C TYR A 137 2.01 9.02 11.50
N ASP A 138 2.01 8.99 12.83
CA ASP A 138 1.17 8.06 13.59
C ASP A 138 -0.33 8.40 13.57
N ILE A 139 -0.88 8.89 12.46
CA ILE A 139 -2.27 9.33 12.40
C ILE A 139 -3.19 8.19 11.96
N GLY A 140 -3.68 7.44 12.96
CA GLY A 140 -4.77 6.48 12.80
C GLY A 140 -4.35 5.08 12.32
N LEU A 141 -5.04 4.07 12.85
CA LEU A 141 -4.73 2.65 12.62
C LEU A 141 -4.91 2.20 11.16
N SER A 142 -5.82 2.82 10.41
CA SER A 142 -6.03 2.49 9.00
C SER A 142 -4.85 2.93 8.12
N GLY A 143 -4.27 4.11 8.39
CA GLY A 143 -3.08 4.61 7.71
C GLY A 143 -1.86 3.75 8.01
N GLN A 144 -1.70 3.35 9.28
CA GLN A 144 -0.66 2.42 9.71
C GLN A 144 -0.74 1.09 8.93
N LEU A 145 -1.91 0.45 8.93
CA LEU A 145 -2.08 -0.85 8.29
C LEU A 145 -1.77 -0.76 6.79
N GLN A 146 -2.18 0.33 6.14
CA GLN A 146 -1.87 0.58 4.74
C GLN A 146 -0.37 0.75 4.51
N PHE A 147 0.30 1.55 5.35
CA PHE A 147 1.74 1.78 5.27
C PHE A 147 2.55 0.49 5.49
N GLN A 148 2.27 -0.22 6.57
CA GLN A 148 2.96 -1.48 6.89
C GLN A 148 2.73 -2.55 5.83
N GLY A 149 1.50 -2.69 5.33
CA GLY A 149 1.18 -3.60 4.23
C GLY A 149 1.94 -3.25 2.95
N ASN A 150 2.12 -1.96 2.68
CA ASN A 150 2.88 -1.52 1.51
C ASN A 150 4.40 -1.73 1.66
N VAL A 151 4.95 -1.35 2.79
CA VAL A 151 6.40 -1.38 3.07
C VAL A 151 6.89 -2.79 3.37
N GLY A 152 6.03 -3.65 3.93
CA GLY A 152 6.35 -5.03 4.28
C GLY A 152 7.08 -5.18 5.61
N ILE A 153 6.92 -4.21 6.53
CA ILE A 153 7.51 -4.27 7.87
C ILE A 153 6.53 -3.71 8.90
N ASP A 154 6.39 -4.43 10.01
CA ASP A 154 5.66 -3.96 11.19
C ASP A 154 6.61 -3.27 12.17
N PHE A 155 6.12 -2.25 12.86
CA PHE A 155 6.84 -1.51 13.90
C PHE A 155 5.83 -0.79 14.79
N PRO A 156 6.17 -0.59 16.07
CA PRO A 156 5.28 0.09 16.99
C PRO A 156 5.17 1.57 16.62
N ILE A 157 3.95 2.04 16.41
CA ILE A 157 3.62 3.47 16.28
C ILE A 157 2.85 3.95 17.53
N PHE A 158 2.52 5.24 17.61
CA PHE A 158 1.96 5.88 18.82
C PHE A 158 2.89 5.82 20.03
N GLN A 159 4.16 6.17 19.83
CA GLN A 159 5.13 6.22 20.92
C GLN A 159 4.83 7.31 21.95
N SER A 160 3.99 8.29 21.62
CA SER A 160 3.63 9.42 22.48
C SER A 160 2.13 9.71 22.47
N GLU A 161 1.54 9.92 23.66
CA GLU A 161 0.13 10.30 23.80
C GLU A 161 -0.14 11.80 23.55
N THR A 162 0.93 12.60 23.49
CA THR A 162 0.87 14.06 23.48
C THR A 162 1.65 14.70 22.33
N ALA A 163 2.77 14.11 21.92
CA ALA A 163 3.55 14.59 20.79
C ALA A 163 3.13 13.87 19.51
N LEU A 164 3.06 14.61 18.41
CA LEU A 164 2.93 14.02 17.09
C LEU A 164 4.32 13.70 16.56
N ASP A 165 4.52 12.46 16.17
CA ASP A 165 5.80 11.96 15.69
C ASP A 165 5.75 11.62 14.19
N LEU A 166 6.83 11.95 13.48
CA LEU A 166 7.06 11.55 12.10
C LEU A 166 7.98 10.34 12.08
N TYR A 167 7.47 9.24 11.56
CA TYR A 167 8.17 7.97 11.44
C TYR A 167 8.81 7.87 10.08
N MET A 168 10.04 7.36 10.05
CA MET A 168 10.79 7.14 8.83
C MET A 168 11.32 5.70 8.85
N VAL A 169 10.92 4.93 7.84
CA VAL A 169 11.48 3.59 7.59
C VAL A 169 12.58 3.73 6.56
N VAL A 170 13.78 3.31 6.94
CA VAL A 170 15.00 3.44 6.15
C VAL A 170 15.57 2.04 5.92
N PHE A 171 15.55 1.58 4.67
CA PHE A 171 16.16 0.32 4.26
C PHE A 171 17.61 0.50 3.87
N GLN A 172 18.43 -0.52 4.15
CA GLN A 172 19.78 -0.67 3.62
C GLN A 172 20.67 0.55 3.91
N THR A 173 20.43 1.25 5.02
CA THR A 173 21.20 2.42 5.43
C THR A 173 21.11 2.51 6.95
N THR A 174 22.24 2.77 7.61
CA THR A 174 22.23 3.11 9.04
C THR A 174 22.19 4.61 9.21
N VAL A 175 21.16 5.08 9.89
CA VAL A 175 20.92 6.49 10.15
C VAL A 175 21.87 6.95 11.24
N SER A 176 22.45 8.13 11.03
CA SER A 176 23.38 8.75 11.97
C SER A 176 22.84 10.05 12.55
N LYS A 177 22.23 10.90 11.71
CA LYS A 177 21.76 12.24 12.09
C LYS A 177 20.58 12.64 11.22
N VAL A 178 19.78 13.57 11.73
CA VAL A 178 18.69 14.21 10.98
C VAL A 178 18.83 15.72 11.10
N TYR A 179 18.71 16.41 9.97
CA TYR A 179 18.76 17.86 9.88
C TYR A 179 17.48 18.40 9.25
N THR A 180 17.07 19.60 9.62
CA THR A 180 15.95 20.31 8.99
C THR A 180 16.35 21.73 8.60
N LYS A 181 15.86 22.21 7.46
CA LYS A 181 15.95 23.61 7.04
C LYS A 181 14.80 23.93 6.09
N GLY A 182 13.95 24.89 6.46
CA GLY A 182 12.73 25.19 5.70
C GLY A 182 11.85 23.94 5.60
N ASN A 183 11.41 23.59 4.40
CA ASN A 183 10.59 22.40 4.15
C ASN A 183 11.42 21.12 3.88
N GLN A 184 12.75 21.16 4.02
CA GLN A 184 13.63 20.01 3.79
C GLN A 184 14.06 19.35 5.09
N ILE A 185 14.01 18.02 5.10
CA ILE A 185 14.53 17.16 6.16
C ILE A 185 15.57 16.22 5.54
N ILE A 186 16.82 16.27 6.02
CA ILE A 186 17.89 15.39 5.56
C ILE A 186 18.13 14.31 6.60
N VAL A 187 17.90 13.07 6.23
CA VAL A 187 18.26 11.88 6.98
C VAL A 187 19.65 11.44 6.51
N VAL A 188 20.68 11.68 7.32
CA VAL A 188 22.06 11.34 6.99
C VAL A 188 22.36 9.92 7.46
N GLY A 189 22.83 9.07 6.55
CA GLY A 189 23.17 7.69 6.88
C GLY A 189 24.30 7.10 6.05
N LYS A 190 24.76 5.92 6.49
CA LYS A 190 25.78 5.11 5.81
C LYS A 190 25.11 3.94 5.10
N PRO A 191 25.18 3.86 3.76
CA PRO A 191 24.61 2.75 3.00
C PRO A 191 25.14 1.38 3.48
N LYS A 192 24.26 0.38 3.45
CA LYS A 192 24.51 -1.02 3.78
C LYS A 192 23.84 -1.91 2.72
N ARG A 193 24.20 -3.20 2.67
CA ARG A 193 23.56 -4.16 1.75
C ARG A 193 22.23 -4.70 2.27
N THR A 194 22.10 -4.78 3.58
CA THR A 194 20.95 -5.32 4.30
C THR A 194 20.60 -4.41 5.45
N GLY A 195 19.45 -4.68 6.04
CA GLY A 195 18.98 -4.05 7.24
C GLY A 195 17.85 -3.06 7.00
N VAL A 196 17.18 -2.74 8.08
CA VAL A 196 16.14 -1.73 8.15
C VAL A 196 16.19 -1.07 9.51
N GLU A 197 16.10 0.25 9.50
CA GLU A 197 15.96 1.07 10.68
C GLU A 197 14.66 1.84 10.58
N VAL A 198 13.91 1.86 11.68
CA VAL A 198 12.77 2.75 11.84
C VAL A 198 13.14 3.78 12.89
N ILE A 199 13.12 5.03 12.47
CA ILE A 199 13.42 6.17 13.33
C ILE A 199 12.17 7.04 13.48
N THR A 200 12.13 7.82 14.55
CA THR A 200 11.14 8.87 14.75
C THR A 200 11.81 10.19 15.06
N ILE A 201 11.18 11.28 14.62
CA ILE A 201 11.46 12.66 15.04
C ILE A 201 10.17 13.29 15.52
N THR A 202 10.27 14.22 16.46
CA THR A 202 9.09 14.96 16.92
C THR A 202 8.75 16.07 15.93
N THR A 203 7.48 16.14 15.52
CA THR A 203 7.01 17.05 14.46
C THR A 203 7.22 18.53 14.81
N GLY A 204 7.21 18.86 16.11
CA GLY A 204 7.48 20.21 16.60
C GLY A 204 8.89 20.72 16.29
N ASP A 205 9.85 19.83 16.04
CA ASP A 205 11.24 20.19 15.76
C ASP A 205 11.48 20.53 14.28
N ILE A 206 10.57 20.15 13.38
CA ILE A 206 10.74 20.33 11.92
C ILE A 206 10.67 21.81 11.52
N GLN A 207 9.72 22.56 12.10
CA GLN A 207 9.48 23.99 11.88
C GLN A 207 9.56 24.44 10.40
N PRO A 208 8.68 23.94 9.51
CA PRO A 208 8.75 24.27 8.09
C PRO A 208 8.50 25.74 7.82
N SER A 209 9.16 26.26 6.77
CA SER A 209 9.00 27.65 6.30
C SER A 209 7.61 27.90 5.70
N ASN A 210 7.04 26.91 5.01
CA ASN A 210 5.69 26.95 4.46
C ASN A 210 4.92 25.70 4.90
N LYS A 211 3.80 25.89 5.60
CA LYS A 211 2.98 24.77 6.13
C LYS A 211 2.00 24.20 5.12
N GLU A 212 1.82 24.86 3.99
CA GLU A 212 0.92 24.43 2.90
C GLU A 212 1.66 23.59 1.84
N GLU A 213 2.99 23.71 1.79
CA GLU A 213 3.86 22.87 0.97
C GLU A 213 4.16 21.55 1.68
N MET A 214 4.55 20.54 0.88
CA MET A 214 5.03 19.27 1.39
C MET A 214 6.33 19.45 2.18
N LEU A 215 6.64 18.46 3.00
CA LEU A 215 7.99 18.26 3.49
C LEU A 215 8.73 17.37 2.49
N LEU A 216 9.92 17.79 2.09
CA LEU A 216 10.84 16.99 1.31
C LEU A 216 11.80 16.28 2.27
N VAL A 217 11.61 14.97 2.45
CA VAL A 217 12.48 14.15 3.28
C VAL A 217 13.45 13.40 2.37
N GLN A 218 14.75 13.66 2.52
CA GLN A 218 15.80 13.11 1.67
C GLN A 218 16.72 12.22 2.50
N LEU A 219 16.93 10.99 2.04
CA LEU A 219 17.96 10.10 2.56
C LEU A 219 19.26 10.38 1.82
N ALA A 220 20.31 10.72 2.56
CA ALA A 220 21.58 11.11 1.95
C ALA A 220 22.79 10.58 2.72
N THR A 221 23.92 10.56 2.02
CA THR A 221 25.24 10.38 2.65
C THR A 221 25.69 11.66 3.35
N ASP A 222 26.66 11.54 4.26
CA ASP A 222 27.28 12.69 4.93
C ASP A 222 27.95 13.68 3.96
N SER A 223 28.35 13.17 2.80
CA SER A 223 28.97 13.90 1.70
C SER A 223 27.96 14.60 0.78
N GLY A 224 26.66 14.49 1.09
CA GLY A 224 25.58 15.21 0.39
C GLY A 224 25.03 14.53 -0.85
N TYR A 225 25.41 13.27 -1.14
CA TYR A 225 24.79 12.50 -2.22
C TYR A 225 23.46 11.91 -1.77
N GLU A 226 22.40 12.22 -2.50
CA GLU A 226 21.07 11.65 -2.30
C GLU A 226 21.04 10.17 -2.66
N ILE A 227 20.35 9.40 -1.83
CA ILE A 227 20.09 7.97 -2.01
C ILE A 227 18.63 7.76 -2.40
N ASP A 228 17.72 8.49 -1.77
CA ASP A 228 16.28 8.42 -2.00
C ASP A 228 15.56 9.64 -1.40
N TYR A 229 14.29 9.83 -1.72
CA TYR A 229 13.44 10.86 -1.13
C TYR A 229 12.00 10.38 -0.91
N SER A 230 11.28 11.12 -0.07
CA SER A 230 9.85 10.95 0.18
C SER A 230 9.21 12.31 0.43
N LEU A 231 8.04 12.52 -0.17
CA LEU A 231 7.21 13.69 0.09
C LEU A 231 6.13 13.33 1.11
N ILE A 232 5.86 14.24 2.04
CA ILE A 232 4.75 14.09 2.99
C ILE A 232 4.19 15.45 3.39
N SER A 233 2.86 15.57 3.48
CA SER A 233 2.23 16.82 3.92
C SER A 233 2.60 17.14 5.36
N TYR A 234 2.85 18.41 5.68
CA TYR A 234 3.11 18.80 7.05
C TYR A 234 1.84 18.66 7.91
N VAL A 235 1.97 18.03 9.08
CA VAL A 235 0.89 17.97 10.08
C VAL A 235 1.32 18.75 11.32
N PRO A 236 0.52 19.69 11.83
CA PRO A 236 0.88 20.45 13.03
C PRO A 236 1.05 19.57 14.29
N PRO A 237 2.02 19.88 15.18
CA PRO A 237 2.30 19.08 16.38
C PRO A 237 1.14 19.03 17.38
N ASP A 238 0.19 19.96 17.32
CA ASP A 238 -1.00 20.01 18.18
C ASP A 238 -2.16 19.13 17.69
N PHE A 239 -1.92 18.28 16.69
CA PHE A 239 -2.93 17.40 16.07
C PHE A 239 -3.73 16.60 17.12
N TRP A 240 -3.04 15.88 18.02
CA TRP A 240 -3.70 15.04 19.02
C TRP A 240 -4.53 15.84 20.03
N LEU A 241 -4.05 17.03 20.41
CA LEU A 241 -4.78 17.94 21.28
C LEU A 241 -6.10 18.39 20.63
N LYS A 242 -6.03 18.79 19.35
CA LYS A 242 -7.20 19.18 18.56
C LYS A 242 -8.20 18.03 18.41
N GLN A 243 -7.73 16.79 18.20
CA GLN A 243 -8.61 15.62 18.11
C GLN A 243 -9.34 15.35 19.43
N LYS A 244 -8.62 15.37 20.57
CA LYS A 244 -9.21 15.19 21.90
C LYS A 244 -10.26 16.27 22.20
N GLN A 245 -10.02 17.52 21.83
CA GLN A 245 -10.99 18.62 22.00
C GLN A 245 -12.25 18.43 21.15
N LYS A 246 -12.11 18.04 19.88
CA LYS A 246 -13.26 17.77 18.99
C LYS A 246 -14.14 16.63 19.51
N GLN A 247 -13.55 15.56 20.03
CA GLN A 247 -14.31 14.45 20.64
C GLN A 247 -15.10 14.92 21.86
N LYS A 248 -14.47 15.70 22.76
CA LYS A 248 -15.15 16.27 23.94
C LYS A 248 -16.32 17.19 23.57
N GLN A 249 -16.22 17.96 22.49
CA GLN A 249 -17.32 18.81 22.01
C GLN A 249 -18.48 17.97 21.45
N LYS A 250 -18.19 16.91 20.69
CA LYS A 250 -19.23 16.00 20.17
C LYS A 250 -20.03 15.32 21.28
N HIS A 251 -19.37 14.90 22.35
CA HIS A 251 -20.04 14.28 23.51
C HIS A 251 -20.82 15.26 24.39
N LYS A 252 -20.60 16.58 24.27
CA LYS A 252 -21.40 17.60 24.98
C LYS A 252 -22.68 17.99 24.24
N HIS A 253 -22.82 17.58 22.98
CA HIS A 253 -23.97 17.89 22.12
C HIS A 253 -24.81 16.66 21.76
N GLN A 254 -24.55 15.53 22.43
CA GLN A 254 -25.40 14.33 22.46
C GLN A 254 -26.07 14.24 23.83
#